data_AF-A0A935ZYW5-F1
#
_entry.id   AF-A0A935ZYW5-F1
#
_cell.length_a   1.000
_cell.length_b   1.000
_cell.length_c   1.000
_cell.angle_alpha   90.00
_cell.angle_beta   90.00
_cell.angle_gamma   90.00
#
_symmetry.space_group_name_H-M   'P 1'
#
loop_
_entity.id
_entity.type
_entity.pdbx_description
1 polymer ?
#
loop_
_entity_poly.entity_id
_entity_poly.type
_entity_poly.pdbx_seq_one_letter_code
_entity_poly.pdbx_strand_id
1 'polypeptide(L)'
;MMLEILRTEVSGHLGLIREFLTQSEQQPGQPASESLLRAVHTMHGAIAMVDLPSVTPLLAPLEGYIKRLRGQGQAPTAEGLAVIGATADAVEARSMAPRRRWIWANWPMRSMPAQRLARAGKCLARVQCFR
;
A
#
# COMPACT_ATOMS: atom_id res chain seq x y z
N MET A 1 19.66 -7.24 1.66
CA MET A 1 19.38 -6.25 0.60
C MET A 1 18.41 -5.21 1.15
N MET A 2 18.59 -3.91 0.86
CA MET A 2 17.84 -2.79 1.47
C MET A 2 16.31 -2.89 1.30
N LEU A 3 15.83 -3.37 0.15
CA LEU A 3 14.38 -3.58 -0.06
C LEU A 3 13.77 -4.67 0.83
N GLU A 4 14.52 -5.70 1.22
CA GLU A 4 14.00 -6.76 2.11
C GLU A 4 13.87 -6.26 3.56
N ILE A 5 14.73 -5.33 3.98
CA ILE A 5 14.63 -4.64 5.27
C ILE A 5 13.39 -3.76 5.28
N LEU A 6 13.21 -2.95 4.23
CA LEU A 6 12.03 -2.09 4.07
C LEU A 6 10.73 -2.91 4.04
N ARG A 7 10.70 -4.05 3.34
CA ARG A 7 9.52 -4.92 3.32
C ARG A 7 9.18 -5.46 4.70
N THR A 8 10.19 -5.88 5.47
CA THR A 8 10.01 -6.34 6.85
C THR A 8 9.45 -5.23 7.73
N GLU A 9 10.01 -4.02 7.63
CA GLU A 9 9.57 -2.85 8.39
C GLU A 9 8.13 -2.44 8.05
N VAL A 10 7.80 -2.32 6.76
CA VAL A 10 6.43 -2.03 6.30
C VAL A 10 5.45 -3.11 6.75
N SER A 11 5.84 -4.39 6.72
CA SER A 11 5.00 -5.49 7.19
C SER A 11 4.71 -5.38 8.70
N GLY A 12 5.73 -5.04 9.50
CA GLY A 12 5.55 -4.81 10.93
C GLY A 12 4.56 -3.68 11.23
N HIS A 13 4.68 -2.56 10.50
CA HIS A 13 3.75 -1.43 10.66
C HIS A 13 2.33 -1.75 10.17
N LEU A 14 2.19 -2.50 9.07
CA LEU A 14 0.89 -3.00 8.63
C LEU A 14 0.25 -3.87 9.73
N GLY A 15 1.02 -4.73 10.39
CA GLY A 15 0.54 -5.53 11.52
C GLY A 15 -0.09 -4.69 12.64
N LEU A 16 0.55 -3.59 13.04
CA LEU A 16 0.01 -2.67 14.04
C LEU A 16 -1.29 -1.97 13.59
N ILE A 17 -1.40 -1.63 12.30
CA ILE A 17 -2.63 -1.06 11.73
C ILE A 17 -3.76 -2.09 11.77
N ARG A 18 -3.48 -3.35 11.37
CA ARG A 18 -4.47 -4.44 11.41
C ARG A 18 -4.93 -4.72 12.83
N GLU A 19 -4.01 -4.73 13.79
CA GLU A 19 -4.34 -4.91 15.20
C GLU A 19 -5.30 -3.82 15.69
N PHE A 20 -5.03 -2.55 15.36
CA PHE A 20 -5.93 -1.45 15.72
C PHE A 20 -7.32 -1.60 15.09
N LEU A 21 -7.40 -2.02 13.83
CA LEU A 21 -8.69 -2.26 13.14
C LEU A 21 -9.48 -3.37 13.86
N THR A 22 -8.83 -4.51 14.14
CA THR A 22 -9.46 -5.61 14.88
C THR A 22 -9.94 -5.14 16.26
N GLN A 23 -9.12 -4.39 17.00
CA GLN A 23 -9.52 -3.84 18.31
C GLN A 23 -10.71 -2.90 18.19
N SER A 24 -10.75 -2.06 17.15
CA SER A 24 -11.87 -1.13 16.90
C SER A 24 -13.18 -1.86 16.55
N GLU A 25 -13.10 -3.03 15.92
CA GLU A 25 -14.26 -3.90 15.68
C GLU A 25 -14.77 -4.55 16.97
N GLN A 26 -13.86 -5.03 17.82
CA GLN A 26 -14.23 -5.65 19.10
C GLN A 26 -14.70 -4.62 20.14
N GLN A 27 -14.17 -3.41 20.09
CA GLN A 27 -14.45 -2.33 21.03
C GLN A 27 -14.69 -1.01 20.27
N PRO A 28 -15.92 -0.81 19.77
CA PRO A 28 -16.28 0.42 19.08
C PRO A 28 -16.07 1.66 19.95
N GLY A 29 -15.59 2.74 19.35
CA GLY A 29 -15.32 4.00 20.05
C GLY A 29 -13.93 4.11 20.68
N GLN A 30 -13.04 3.16 20.40
CA GLN A 30 -11.63 3.28 20.79
C GLN A 30 -10.98 4.50 20.10
N PRO A 31 -10.39 5.44 20.86
CA PRO A 31 -9.68 6.57 20.28
C PRO A 31 -8.50 6.13 19.41
N ALA A 32 -8.15 6.93 18.40
CA ALA A 32 -6.96 6.69 17.59
C ALA A 32 -5.71 6.57 18.49
N SER A 33 -5.00 5.45 18.40
CA SER A 33 -3.87 5.17 19.28
C SER A 33 -2.59 5.85 18.80
N GLU A 34 -1.67 6.13 19.73
CA GLU A 34 -0.33 6.61 19.40
C GLU A 34 0.45 5.56 18.56
N SER A 35 0.27 4.27 18.84
CA SER A 35 0.86 3.18 18.06
C SER A 35 0.38 3.20 16.60
N LEU A 36 -0.90 3.46 16.35
CA LEU A 36 -1.45 3.63 15.01
C LEU A 36 -0.79 4.81 14.29
N LEU A 37 -0.70 5.97 14.93
CA LEU A 37 -0.08 7.14 14.31
C LEU A 37 1.38 6.88 13.95
N ARG A 38 2.17 6.29 14.86
CA ARG A 38 3.57 5.96 14.59
C ARG A 38 3.71 4.97 13.44
N ALA A 39 2.87 3.94 13.40
CA ALA A 39 2.89 2.97 12.30
C ALA A 39 2.67 3.65 10.94
N VAL A 40 1.67 4.53 10.83
CA VAL A 40 1.38 5.27 9.59
C VAL A 40 2.49 6.26 9.26
N HIS A 41 3.02 7.01 10.25
CA HIS A 41 4.09 7.99 10.04
C HIS A 41 5.39 7.34 9.53
N THR A 42 5.85 6.26 10.19
CA THR A 42 7.07 5.56 9.78
C THR A 42 6.90 4.92 8.41
N MET A 43 5.74 4.28 8.15
CA MET A 43 5.42 3.70 6.85
C MET A 43 5.40 4.77 5.74
N HIS A 44 4.84 5.95 6.01
CA HIS A 44 4.87 7.07 5.08
C HIS A 44 6.30 7.51 4.75
N GLY A 45 7.16 7.66 5.76
CA GLY A 45 8.58 7.96 5.56
C GLY A 45 9.30 6.90 4.73
N ALA A 46 9.11 5.62 5.05
CA ALA A 46 9.72 4.50 4.33
C ALA A 46 9.28 4.44 2.86
N ILE A 47 7.98 4.58 2.59
CA ILE A 47 7.43 4.57 1.23
C ILE A 47 7.88 5.79 0.41
N ALA A 48 8.00 6.96 1.04
CA ALA A 48 8.52 8.16 0.40
C ALA A 48 10.00 7.98 -0.03
N MET A 49 10.82 7.28 0.76
CA MET A 49 12.22 7.03 0.43
C MET A 49 12.43 6.12 -0.79
N VAL A 50 11.50 5.19 -1.06
CA VAL A 50 11.59 4.24 -2.18
C VAL A 50 10.80 4.66 -3.41
N ASP A 51 10.30 5.90 -3.42
CA ASP A 51 9.54 6.54 -4.49
C ASP A 51 8.41 5.66 -5.05
N LEU A 52 7.38 5.49 -4.23
CA LEU A 52 6.17 4.73 -4.52
C LEU A 52 4.98 5.65 -4.84
N PRO A 53 4.95 6.30 -6.01
CA PRO A 53 3.99 7.37 -6.32
C PRO A 53 2.54 6.91 -6.31
N SER A 54 2.26 5.62 -6.48
CA SER A 54 0.89 5.09 -6.41
C SER A 54 0.31 5.02 -5.00
N VAL A 55 1.12 5.17 -3.95
CA VAL A 55 0.70 4.93 -2.55
C VAL A 55 0.98 6.13 -1.64
N THR A 56 2.05 6.88 -1.89
CA THR A 56 2.37 8.11 -1.15
C THR A 56 1.20 9.10 -1.04
N PRO A 57 0.39 9.35 -2.11
CA PRO A 57 -0.77 10.25 -2.02
C PRO A 57 -1.88 9.76 -1.07
N LEU A 58 -1.90 8.48 -0.69
CA LEU A 58 -2.86 7.92 0.26
C LEU A 58 -2.39 8.10 1.70
N LEU A 59 -1.08 7.99 1.94
CA LEU A 59 -0.51 7.99 3.29
C LEU A 59 -0.46 9.38 3.93
N ALA A 60 -0.13 10.43 3.17
CA ALA A 60 -0.10 11.79 3.69
C ALA A 60 -1.46 12.26 4.27
N PRO A 61 -2.60 12.14 3.54
CA PRO A 61 -3.90 12.51 4.10
C PRO A 61 -4.33 11.59 5.25
N LEU A 62 -4.00 10.29 5.20
CA LEU A 62 -4.28 9.35 6.28
C LEU A 62 -3.55 9.73 7.58
N GLU A 63 -2.27 10.06 7.49
CA GLU A 63 -1.47 10.52 8.63
C GLU A 63 -2.08 11.80 9.22
N GLY A 64 -2.48 12.76 8.39
CA GLY A 64 -3.13 14.00 8.82
C GLY A 64 -4.47 13.75 9.51
N TYR A 65 -5.28 12.82 8.99
CA TYR A 65 -6.54 12.40 9.60
C TYR A 65 -6.32 11.81 11.00
N ILE A 66 -5.38 10.87 11.14
CA ILE A 66 -5.08 10.23 12.43
C ILE A 66 -4.53 11.24 13.44
N LYS A 67 -3.66 12.17 13.02
CA LYS A 67 -3.17 13.26 13.87
C LYS A 67 -4.32 14.09 14.45
N ARG A 68 -5.31 14.44 13.62
CA ARG A 68 -6.49 15.20 14.06
C ARG A 68 -7.33 14.44 15.08
N LEU A 69 -7.67 13.18 14.80
CA LEU A 69 -8.41 12.34 15.73
C LEU A 69 -7.71 12.27 17.09
N ARG A 70 -6.39 12.05 17.07
CA ARG A 70 -5.58 11.99 18.27
C ARG A 70 -5.54 13.28 19.05
N GLY A 71 -5.38 14.42 18.37
CA GLY A 71 -5.41 15.73 19.00
C GLY A 71 -6.75 16.03 19.70
N GLN A 72 -7.82 15.34 19.30
CA GLN A 72 -9.16 15.49 19.85
C GLN A 72 -9.59 14.32 20.75
N GLY A 73 -8.75 13.30 20.93
CA GLY A 73 -9.10 12.07 21.67
C GLY A 73 -10.25 11.28 21.05
N GLN A 74 -10.47 11.39 19.74
CA GLN A 74 -11.61 10.81 19.04
C GLN A 74 -11.31 9.44 18.44
N ALA A 75 -12.36 8.62 18.37
CA ALA A 75 -12.36 7.38 17.61
C ALA A 75 -12.57 7.66 16.12
N PRO A 76 -11.95 6.89 15.20
CA PRO A 76 -12.33 6.93 13.81
C PRO A 76 -13.80 6.53 13.62
N THR A 77 -14.48 7.16 12.67
CA THR A 77 -15.81 6.70 12.24
C THR A 77 -15.70 5.35 11.50
N ALA A 78 -16.83 4.68 11.25
CA ALA A 78 -16.83 3.45 10.44
C ALA A 78 -16.21 3.67 9.04
N GLU A 79 -16.52 4.81 8.40
CA GLU A 79 -15.89 5.20 7.14
C GLU A 79 -14.38 5.47 7.30
N GLY A 80 -13.99 6.09 8.41
CA GLY A 80 -12.58 6.28 8.77
C GLY A 80 -11.82 4.96 8.93
N LEU A 81 -12.41 3.97 9.60
CA LEU A 81 -11.84 2.62 9.73
C LEU A 81 -11.73 1.93 8.37
N ALA A 82 -12.73 2.08 7.51
CA ALA A 82 -12.69 1.55 6.15
C ALA A 82 -11.56 2.18 5.31
N VAL A 83 -11.35 3.50 5.43
CA VAL A 83 -10.25 4.21 4.75
C VAL A 83 -8.88 3.77 5.28
N ILE A 84 -8.74 3.58 6.60
CA ILE A 84 -7.51 3.03 7.21
C ILE A 84 -7.22 1.65 6.62
N GLY A 85 -8.23 0.76 6.60
CA GLY A 85 -8.12 -0.59 6.04
C GLY A 85 -7.75 -0.61 4.55
N ALA A 86 -8.47 0.15 3.73
CA ALA A 86 -8.22 0.24 2.28
C ALA A 86 -6.82 0.78 1.96
N THR A 87 -6.32 1.73 2.77
CA THR A 87 -4.95 2.23 2.60
C THR A 87 -3.91 1.17 2.96
N ALA A 88 -4.14 0.41 4.04
CA ALA A 88 -3.27 -0.71 4.41
C ALA A 88 -3.23 -1.79 3.31
N ASP A 89 -4.39 -2.13 2.73
CA ASP A 89 -4.48 -3.06 1.60
C ASP A 89 -3.70 -2.57 0.38
N ALA A 90 -3.82 -1.29 0.03
CA ALA A 90 -3.11 -0.68 -1.10
C ALA A 90 -1.58 -0.70 -0.90
N VAL A 91 -1.13 -0.41 0.32
CA VAL A 91 0.29 -0.49 0.69
C VAL A 91 0.80 -1.92 0.57
N GLU A 92 0.10 -2.88 1.14
CA GLU A 92 0.48 -4.29 1.11
C GLU A 92 0.57 -4.82 -0.33
N ALA A 93 -0.48 -4.60 -1.11
CA ALA A 93 -0.56 -5.04 -2.51
C ALA A 93 0.57 -4.48 -3.38
N ARG A 94 1.00 -3.23 -3.11
CA ARG A 94 2.11 -2.63 -3.83
C ARG A 94 3.45 -3.12 -3.28
N SER A 95 3.66 -3.06 -1.97
CA SER A 95 4.94 -3.30 -1.27
C SER A 95 5.40 -4.77 -1.32
N MET A 96 4.48 -5.71 -1.47
CA MET A 96 4.78 -7.15 -1.53
C MET A 96 4.77 -7.74 -2.96
N ALA A 97 4.54 -6.94 -3.99
CA ALA A 97 4.58 -7.43 -5.36
C ALA A 97 5.99 -7.94 -5.74
N PRO A 98 6.11 -9.04 -6.52
CA PRO A 98 7.41 -9.59 -6.91
C PRO A 98 8.26 -8.54 -7.67
N ARG A 99 9.59 -8.46 -7.42
CA ARG A 99 10.53 -7.47 -8.02
C ARG A 99 10.36 -7.27 -9.54
N ARG A 100 9.98 -8.33 -10.27
CA ARG A 100 9.70 -8.29 -11.72
C ARG A 100 8.49 -7.45 -12.11
N ARG A 101 7.62 -7.03 -11.20
CA ARG A 101 6.45 -6.18 -11.51
C ARG A 101 6.70 -4.70 -11.26
N TRP A 102 7.60 -4.35 -10.35
CA TRP A 102 7.97 -2.98 -10.01
C TRP A 102 8.69 -2.25 -11.14
N ILE A 103 9.68 -2.92 -11.75
CA ILE A 103 10.50 -2.35 -12.82
C ILE A 103 9.66 -2.04 -14.07
N TRP A 104 8.58 -2.80 -14.31
CA TRP A 104 7.76 -2.65 -15.52
C TRP A 104 6.51 -1.80 -15.30
N ALA A 105 6.06 -1.65 -14.05
CA ALA A 105 4.90 -0.83 -13.70
C ALA A 105 5.23 0.65 -13.46
N ASN A 106 6.51 1.00 -13.19
CA ASN A 106 6.94 2.38 -12.89
C ASN A 106 8.00 2.92 -13.88
N TRP A 107 8.24 2.22 -15.00
CA TRP A 107 9.10 2.72 -16.09
C TRP A 107 8.29 3.67 -16.99
N PRO A 108 8.82 4.85 -17.38
CA PRO A 108 8.08 5.77 -18.23
C PRO A 108 7.72 5.04 -19.54
N MET A 109 6.43 4.98 -19.85
CA MET A 109 5.82 4.27 -20.98
C MET A 109 6.35 4.67 -22.38
N ARG A 110 7.38 5.53 -22.45
CA ARG A 110 7.90 6.18 -23.66
C ARG A 110 9.19 5.58 -24.23
N SER A 111 9.69 4.47 -23.68
CA SER A 111 10.95 3.86 -24.14
C SER A 111 10.92 2.33 -24.24
N MET A 112 9.81 1.75 -24.71
CA MET A 112 9.84 0.39 -25.26
C MET A 112 10.21 0.44 -26.75
N PRO A 113 11.25 -0.29 -27.22
CA PRO A 113 11.41 -0.54 -28.65
C PRO A 113 10.21 -1.38 -29.14
N ALA A 114 9.57 -0.93 -30.22
CA ALA A 114 8.35 -1.51 -30.82
C ALA A 114 8.40 -3.01 -31.15
N GLN A 115 9.58 -3.63 -31.04
CA GLN A 115 9.86 -5.01 -31.41
C GLN A 115 9.31 -6.04 -30.41
N ARG A 116 8.97 -5.64 -29.18
CA ARG A 116 8.47 -6.56 -28.13
C ARG A 116 6.94 -6.71 -28.10
N LEU A 117 6.18 -5.81 -28.73
CA LEU A 117 4.73 -5.96 -28.93
C LEU A 117 4.41 -7.12 -29.89
N ALA A 118 5.29 -7.37 -30.87
CA ALA A 118 5.11 -8.45 -31.83
C ALA A 118 5.23 -9.87 -31.21
N ARG A 119 5.88 -10.03 -30.05
CA ARG A 119 5.97 -11.34 -29.37
C ARG A 119 4.84 -11.58 -28.37
N ALA A 120 4.23 -10.53 -27.80
CA ALA A 120 3.05 -10.66 -26.95
C ALA A 120 1.78 -10.96 -27.75
N GLY A 121 1.65 -10.43 -28.96
CA GLY A 121 0.53 -10.74 -29.87
C GLY A 121 0.56 -12.14 -30.51
N LYS A 122 1.66 -12.89 -30.38
CA LYS A 122 1.81 -14.23 -30.98
C LYS A 122 1.49 -15.39 -30.03
N CYS A 123 1.33 -15.14 -28.72
CA CYS A 123 0.90 -16.18 -27.77
C CYS A 123 -0.63 -16.33 -27.67
N LEU A 124 -1.43 -15.36 -28.15
CA LEU A 124 -2.89 -15.49 -28.21
C LEU A 124 -3.42 -16.18 -29.48
N ALA A 125 -2.57 -16.45 -30.48
CA ALA A 125 -2.97 -17.10 -31.73
C ALA A 125 -2.70 -18.62 -31.78
N ARG A 126 -2.18 -19.24 -30.70
CA ARG A 126 -1.78 -20.66 -30.69
C ARG A 126 -2.61 -21.57 -29.77
N VAL A 127 -3.74 -21.07 -29.23
CA VAL A 127 -4.67 -21.86 -28.39
C VAL A 127 -6.08 -21.94 -28.99
N GLN A 128 -6.27 -21.50 -30.24
CA GLN A 128 -7.54 -21.62 -30.96
C GLN A 128 -7.32 -22.01 -32.44
N CYS A 129 -6.80 -23.21 -32.70
CA CYS A 129 -7.15 -23.98 -33.91
C CYS A 129 -6.50 -25.38 -33.91
N PHE A 130 -7.27 -26.38 -34.35
CA PHE A 130 -6.97 -27.83 -34.51
C PHE A 130 -7.01 -28.65 -33.21
N ARG A 131 -8.04 -29.47 -32.92
CA ARG A 131 -8.77 -30.46 -33.75
C ARG A 131 -7.85 -31.45 -34.44
#